data_AF-A0A1E4EU90-F1
#
_entry.id   AF-A0A1E4EU90-F1
#
_cell.length_a   1.000
_cell.length_b   1.000
_cell.length_c   1.000
_cell.angle_alpha   90.00
_cell.angle_beta   90.00
_cell.angle_gamma   90.00
#
_symmetry.space_group_name_H-M   'P 1'
#
loop_
_entity.id
_entity.type
_entity.pdbx_description
1 polymer ?
#
loop_
_entity_poly.entity_id
_entity_poly.type
_entity_poly.pdbx_seq_one_letter_code
_entity_poly.pdbx_strand_id
1 'polypeptide(L)'
;EADDLNSRSIGIELANPGDCPYPAPQMAALRRLLRAIMDRWQIGPTGVIAHSDLAPGRKIDPGPRFDWEGLARDQLALFARPDADDPAPPLAPSLTALGYPDHPARLDAFRLRHRPWATGPKTPEDRQTAARLLLHENIPGESRLRDGGSAPS
;
A
#
# COMPACT_ATOMS: atom_id res chain seq x y z
N GLU A 1 23.18 6.21 17.13
CA GLU A 1 21.91 6.82 17.58
C GLU A 1 20.76 6.07 16.93
N ALA A 2 19.66 5.83 17.65
CA ALA A 2 18.51 5.16 17.08
C ALA A 2 17.81 6.13 16.12
N ASP A 3 17.88 5.82 14.82
CA ASP A 3 17.37 6.63 13.70
C ASP A 3 15.99 7.25 13.96
N ASP A 4 15.86 8.53 13.58
CA ASP A 4 14.75 9.50 13.79
C ASP A 4 13.34 8.97 13.49
N LEU A 5 13.22 7.86 12.75
CA LEU A 5 11.95 7.26 12.37
C LEU A 5 11.28 6.48 13.51
N ASN A 6 12.06 5.85 14.40
CA ASN A 6 11.52 5.14 15.57
C ASN A 6 10.88 6.13 16.56
N SER A 7 11.35 7.37 16.59
CA SER A 7 10.79 8.42 17.45
C SER A 7 9.52 9.06 16.89
N ARG A 8 9.17 8.76 15.63
CA ARG A 8 8.07 9.41 14.89
C ARG A 8 7.09 8.39 14.29
N SER A 9 7.15 7.13 14.72
CA SER A 9 6.28 6.06 14.26
C SER A 9 5.64 5.31 15.42
N ILE A 10 4.51 4.64 15.12
CA ILE A 10 3.86 3.70 16.02
C ILE A 10 3.99 2.32 15.37
N GLY A 11 4.72 1.42 16.02
CA GLY A 11 4.81 0.02 15.61
C GLY A 11 3.57 -0.77 16.06
N ILE A 12 2.96 -1.51 15.13
CA ILE A 12 1.85 -2.43 15.42
C ILE A 12 2.29 -3.84 15.03
N GLU A 13 2.44 -4.70 16.01
CA GLU A 13 2.82 -6.11 15.81
C GLU A 13 1.55 -6.98 15.69
N LEU A 14 1.55 -7.88 14.72
CA LEU A 14 0.42 -8.78 14.45
C LEU A 14 0.91 -10.22 14.48
N ALA A 15 0.27 -11.05 15.30
CA ALA A 15 0.60 -12.46 15.40
C ALA A 15 0.13 -13.21 14.15
N ASN A 16 1.09 -13.68 13.35
CA ASN A 16 0.85 -14.50 12.17
C ASN A 16 2.05 -15.43 11.92
N PRO A 17 1.84 -16.73 11.62
CA PRO A 17 2.93 -17.67 11.33
C PRO A 17 3.63 -17.41 9.98
N GLY A 18 3.06 -16.55 9.13
CA GLY A 18 3.65 -16.14 7.84
C GLY A 18 3.25 -17.01 6.65
N ASP A 19 2.74 -18.22 6.88
CA ASP A 19 2.32 -19.16 5.84
C ASP A 19 0.82 -19.08 5.49
N CYS A 20 0.02 -18.42 6.32
CA CYS A 20 -1.42 -18.25 6.14
C CYS A 20 -1.86 -16.76 6.15
N PRO A 21 -3.07 -16.44 5.65
CA PRO A 21 -3.66 -15.12 5.79
C PRO A 21 -3.91 -14.74 7.25
N TYR A 22 -3.82 -13.44 7.54
CA TYR A 22 -4.13 -12.89 8.86
C TYR A 22 -5.60 -13.17 9.24
N PRO A 23 -5.89 -13.65 10.47
CA PRO A 23 -7.26 -13.98 10.87
C PRO A 23 -8.20 -12.77 10.79
N ALA A 24 -9.43 -12.98 10.30
CA ALA A 24 -10.42 -11.91 10.14
C ALA A 24 -10.69 -11.10 11.44
N PRO A 25 -10.80 -11.72 12.64
CA PRO A 25 -10.96 -10.96 13.88
C PRO A 25 -9.76 -10.04 14.19
N GLN A 26 -8.54 -10.47 13.86
CA GLN A 26 -7.33 -9.69 14.07
C GLN A 26 -7.29 -8.49 13.10
N MET A 27 -7.64 -8.70 11.83
CA MET A 27 -7.73 -7.60 10.85
C MET A 27 -8.84 -6.60 11.20
N ALA A 28 -9.98 -7.07 11.74
CA ALA A 28 -11.04 -6.18 12.22
C ALA A 28 -10.58 -5.34 13.42
N ALA A 29 -9.81 -5.93 14.36
CA ALA A 29 -9.22 -5.18 15.46
C ALA A 29 -8.21 -4.14 14.97
N LEU A 30 -7.35 -4.51 14.00
CA LEU A 30 -6.40 -3.60 13.38
C LEU A 30 -7.09 -2.41 12.72
N ARG A 31 -8.17 -2.61 11.95
CA ARG A 31 -8.91 -1.52 11.30
C ARG A 31 -9.44 -0.49 12.30
N ARG A 32 -10.00 -0.96 13.43
CA ARG A 32 -10.46 -0.08 14.52
C ARG A 32 -9.31 0.69 15.16
N LEU A 33 -8.18 0.01 15.42
CA LEU A 33 -7.00 0.63 15.99
C LEU A 33 -6.41 1.69 15.06
N LEU A 34 -6.25 1.37 13.77
CA LEU A 34 -5.75 2.30 12.75
C LEU A 34 -6.62 3.54 12.68
N ARG A 35 -7.95 3.41 12.62
CA ARG A 35 -8.86 4.57 12.63
C ARG A 35 -8.59 5.48 13.82
N ALA A 36 -8.55 4.91 15.03
CA ALA A 36 -8.34 5.69 16.25
C ALA A 36 -6.98 6.39 16.28
N ILE A 37 -5.91 5.73 15.82
CA ILE A 37 -4.56 6.31 15.75
C ILE A 37 -4.52 7.40 14.69
N MET A 38 -5.03 7.13 13.49
CA MET A 38 -5.04 8.06 12.37
C MET A 38 -5.80 9.33 12.72
N ASP A 39 -6.99 9.20 13.32
CA ASP A 39 -7.81 10.34 13.74
C ASP A 39 -7.12 11.14 14.86
N ARG A 40 -6.51 10.46 15.85
CA ARG A 40 -5.84 11.13 16.97
C ARG A 40 -4.61 11.93 16.53
N TRP A 41 -3.84 11.39 15.60
CA TRP A 41 -2.54 11.95 15.20
C TRP A 41 -2.57 12.61 13.81
N GLN A 42 -3.74 12.69 13.18
CA GLN A 42 -3.94 13.25 11.85
C GLN A 42 -3.05 12.57 10.79
N ILE A 43 -2.92 11.24 10.87
CA ILE A 43 -2.14 10.43 9.93
C ILE A 43 -3.06 10.01 8.77
N GLY A 44 -2.71 10.40 7.55
CA GLY A 44 -3.41 9.96 6.34
C GLY A 44 -3.03 8.54 5.88
N PRO A 45 -3.72 7.97 4.89
CA PRO A 45 -3.44 6.62 4.36
C PRO A 45 -2.01 6.42 3.85
N THR A 46 -1.35 7.51 3.41
CA THR A 46 0.06 7.54 3.00
C THR A 46 1.02 7.22 4.14
N GLY A 47 0.62 7.49 5.39
CA GLY A 47 1.43 7.25 6.59
C GLY A 47 1.37 5.81 7.12
N VAL A 48 0.56 4.94 6.52
CA VAL A 48 0.48 3.52 6.89
C VAL A 48 1.30 2.70 5.88
N ILE A 49 2.45 2.22 6.35
CA ILE A 49 3.47 1.52 5.55
C ILE A 49 3.81 0.15 6.14
N ALA A 50 4.36 -0.74 5.31
CA ALA A 50 4.97 -1.99 5.77
C ALA A 50 6.35 -1.76 6.36
N HIS A 51 6.82 -2.67 7.20
CA HIS A 51 8.21 -2.68 7.63
C HIS A 51 9.16 -2.95 6.45
N SER A 52 8.72 -3.77 5.49
CA SER A 52 9.44 -3.99 4.23
C SER A 52 9.61 -2.72 3.39
N ASP A 53 8.65 -1.79 3.44
CA ASP A 53 8.73 -0.52 2.71
C ASP A 53 9.87 0.35 3.25
N LEU A 54 10.01 0.38 4.58
CA LEU A 54 11.06 1.14 5.29
C LEU A 54 12.43 0.48 5.19
N ALA A 55 12.50 -0.86 5.24
CA ALA A 55 13.75 -1.60 5.28
C ALA A 55 13.84 -2.72 4.22
N PRO A 56 13.84 -2.38 2.91
CA PRO A 56 13.90 -3.35 1.84
C PRO A 56 15.10 -4.29 1.98
N GLY A 57 14.89 -5.59 1.76
CA GLY A 57 15.95 -6.62 1.85
C GLY A 57 16.32 -7.05 3.27
N ARG A 58 15.98 -6.26 4.30
CA ARG A 58 16.16 -6.62 5.72
C ARG A 58 14.87 -7.14 6.35
N LYS A 59 13.72 -6.62 5.91
CA LYS A 59 12.40 -6.92 6.46
C LYS A 59 11.43 -7.30 5.34
N ILE A 60 10.55 -8.23 5.66
CA ILE A 60 9.54 -8.75 4.73
C ILE A 60 8.12 -8.64 5.30
N ASP A 61 7.99 -8.31 6.58
CA ASP A 61 6.72 -8.14 7.28
C ASP A 61 5.97 -6.87 6.83
N PRO A 62 4.62 -6.92 6.73
CA PRO A 62 3.72 -8.02 7.13
C PRO A 62 3.55 -9.13 6.08
N GLY A 63 4.30 -9.07 4.99
CA GLY A 63 4.36 -10.13 3.99
C GLY A 63 3.21 -10.13 2.98
N PRO A 64 3.27 -11.06 2.01
CA PRO A 64 2.41 -11.05 0.82
C PRO A 64 0.94 -11.37 1.09
N ARG A 65 0.61 -11.87 2.30
CA ARG A 65 -0.74 -12.30 2.69
C ARG A 65 -1.48 -11.28 3.55
N PHE A 66 -0.86 -10.15 3.85
CA PHE A 66 -1.50 -9.06 4.57
C PHE A 66 -2.52 -8.34 3.67
N ASP A 67 -3.72 -8.09 4.20
CA ASP A 67 -4.85 -7.53 3.45
C ASP A 67 -4.76 -6.00 3.28
N TRP A 68 -3.74 -5.56 2.54
CA TRP A 68 -3.54 -4.14 2.18
C TRP A 68 -4.70 -3.58 1.37
N GLU A 69 -5.22 -4.36 0.44
CA GLU A 69 -6.34 -3.97 -0.42
C GLU A 69 -7.59 -3.68 0.42
N GLY A 70 -7.87 -4.53 1.41
CA GLY A 70 -8.95 -4.30 2.34
C GLY A 70 -8.75 -3.05 3.19
N LEU A 71 -7.54 -2.76 3.68
CA LEU A 71 -7.29 -1.50 4.38
C LEU A 71 -7.51 -0.27 3.48
N ALA A 72 -7.15 -0.36 2.21
CA ALA A 72 -7.35 0.74 1.26
C ALA A 72 -8.83 1.01 0.96
N ARG A 73 -9.67 -0.03 0.85
CA ARG A 73 -11.13 0.13 0.75
C ARG A 73 -11.70 0.94 1.91
N ASP A 74 -11.15 0.77 3.11
CA ASP A 74 -11.54 1.52 4.30
C ASP A 74 -10.85 2.89 4.42
N GLN A 75 -10.08 3.33 3.42
CA GLN A 75 -9.30 4.57 3.50
C GLN A 75 -8.29 4.58 4.66
N LEU A 76 -7.69 3.42 4.97
CA LEU A 76 -6.70 3.28 6.05
C LEU A 76 -5.26 3.16 5.55
N ALA A 77 -5.06 2.79 4.29
CA ALA A 77 -3.74 2.65 3.69
C ALA A 77 -3.81 2.86 2.17
N LEU A 78 -2.68 3.17 1.54
CA LEU A 78 -2.61 3.14 0.08
C LEU A 78 -2.49 1.71 -0.47
N PHE A 79 -3.17 1.45 -1.58
CA PHE A 79 -3.04 0.22 -2.35
C PHE A 79 -3.50 0.47 -3.80
N ALA A 80 -2.85 -0.18 -4.76
CA ALA A 80 -3.27 -0.13 -6.15
C ALA A 80 -3.00 -1.47 -6.83
N ARG A 81 -3.82 -1.78 -7.83
CA ARG A 81 -3.55 -2.79 -8.85
C ARG A 81 -3.18 -2.08 -10.16
N PRO A 82 -2.33 -2.69 -11.00
CA PRO A 82 -2.04 -2.15 -12.32
C PRO A 82 -3.29 -2.14 -13.19
N ASP A 83 -3.34 -1.19 -14.11
CA ASP A 83 -4.32 -1.14 -15.18
C ASP A 83 -3.57 -0.94 -16.50
N ALA A 84 -4.02 -1.64 -17.54
CA ALA A 84 -3.34 -1.65 -18.82
C ALA A 84 -3.33 -0.26 -19.48
N ASP A 85 -4.34 0.56 -19.17
CA ASP A 85 -4.50 1.91 -19.72
C ASP A 85 -3.70 2.98 -18.93
N ASP A 86 -3.16 2.63 -17.76
CA ASP A 86 -2.37 3.56 -16.96
C ASP A 86 -1.01 3.85 -17.60
N PRO A 87 -0.49 5.09 -17.42
CA PRO A 87 0.88 5.39 -17.79
C PRO A 87 1.88 4.55 -16.99
N ALA A 88 2.98 4.16 -17.64
CA ALA A 88 4.02 3.31 -17.07
C ALA A 88 5.38 4.05 -16.97
N PRO A 89 5.49 5.15 -16.20
CA PRO A 89 6.72 5.95 -16.09
C PRO A 89 7.87 5.13 -15.50
N PRO A 90 9.12 5.62 -15.55
CA PRO A 90 10.24 4.95 -14.90
C PRO A 90 9.97 4.69 -13.41
N LEU A 91 9.95 3.42 -13.01
CA LEU A 91 9.66 3.02 -11.61
C LEU A 91 10.57 3.65 -10.54
N ALA A 92 11.86 3.82 -10.81
CA ALA A 92 12.83 4.26 -9.79
C ALA A 92 12.47 5.63 -9.16
N PRO A 93 12.21 6.70 -9.94
CA PRO A 93 11.73 7.95 -9.37
C PRO A 93 10.36 7.80 -8.70
N SER A 94 9.47 6.95 -9.22
CA SER A 94 8.16 6.72 -8.59
C SER A 94 8.29 6.09 -7.20
N LEU A 95 9.13 5.07 -7.04
CA LEU A 95 9.36 4.45 -5.72
C LEU A 95 10.03 5.43 -4.75
N THR A 96 10.93 6.28 -5.25
CA THR A 96 11.55 7.34 -4.44
C THR A 96 10.50 8.33 -3.93
N ALA A 97 9.59 8.77 -4.80
CA ALA A 97 8.49 9.67 -4.43
C ALA A 97 7.47 9.01 -3.48
N LEU A 98 7.31 7.68 -3.55
CA LEU A 98 6.50 6.90 -2.60
C LEU A 98 7.22 6.63 -1.26
N GLY A 99 8.47 7.07 -1.10
CA GLY A 99 9.22 6.95 0.15
C GLY A 99 10.02 5.66 0.31
N TYR A 100 10.15 4.82 -0.72
CA TYR A 100 11.05 3.67 -0.67
C TYR A 100 12.52 4.13 -0.75
N PRO A 101 13.40 3.65 0.14
CA PRO A 101 14.81 4.00 0.08
C PRO A 101 15.46 3.45 -1.19
N ASP A 102 16.53 4.11 -1.65
CA ASP A 102 17.29 3.65 -2.81
C ASP A 102 18.10 2.39 -2.47
N HIS A 103 17.46 1.24 -2.63
CA HIS A 103 18.00 -0.07 -2.29
C HIS A 103 17.68 -1.10 -3.39
N PRO A 104 18.58 -2.05 -3.73
CA PRO A 104 18.34 -3.03 -4.78
C PRO A 104 17.06 -3.85 -4.60
N ALA A 105 16.70 -4.16 -3.35
CA ALA A 105 15.50 -4.94 -3.00
C ALA A 105 14.19 -4.12 -2.94
N ARG A 106 14.20 -2.82 -3.27
CA ARG A 106 12.98 -1.98 -3.14
C ARG A 106 11.85 -2.40 -4.07
N LEU A 107 12.16 -3.02 -5.22
CA LEU A 107 11.15 -3.59 -6.10
C LEU A 107 10.40 -4.73 -5.40
N ASP A 108 11.13 -5.64 -4.74
CA ASP A 108 10.54 -6.77 -4.04
C ASP A 108 9.72 -6.30 -2.84
N ALA A 109 10.23 -5.33 -2.08
CA ALA A 109 9.48 -4.68 -0.99
C ALA A 109 8.17 -4.05 -1.48
N PHE A 110 8.21 -3.29 -2.57
CA PHE A 110 7.02 -2.71 -3.19
C PHE A 110 6.01 -3.78 -3.63
N ARG A 111 6.51 -4.87 -4.23
CA ARG A 111 5.69 -5.99 -4.69
C ARG A 111 5.01 -6.70 -3.53
N LEU A 112 5.67 -6.92 -2.39
CA LEU A 112 5.04 -7.56 -1.21
C LEU A 112 3.69 -6.94 -0.85
N ARG A 113 3.57 -5.62 -1.02
CA ARG A 113 2.33 -4.89 -0.75
C ARG A 113 1.36 -4.93 -1.92
N HIS A 114 1.79 -4.57 -3.13
CA HIS A 114 0.87 -4.27 -4.23
C HIS A 114 0.73 -5.39 -5.27
N ARG A 115 1.77 -6.22 -5.41
CA ARG A 115 1.87 -7.31 -6.40
C ARG A 115 2.60 -8.53 -5.80
N PRO A 116 2.10 -9.12 -4.70
CA PRO A 116 2.86 -10.03 -3.83
C PRO A 116 3.40 -11.30 -4.48
N TRP A 117 2.82 -11.70 -5.60
CA TRP A 117 3.17 -12.92 -6.32
C TRP A 117 3.96 -12.65 -7.61
N ALA A 118 4.24 -11.39 -7.92
CA ALA A 118 5.06 -11.03 -9.07
C ALA A 118 6.54 -11.30 -8.78
N THR A 119 7.24 -11.87 -9.76
CA THR A 119 8.66 -12.23 -9.66
C THR A 119 9.44 -11.75 -10.88
N GLY A 120 10.77 -11.82 -10.82
CA GLY A 120 11.64 -11.47 -11.94
C GLY A 120 11.85 -9.96 -12.12
N PRO A 121 12.33 -9.52 -13.30
CA PRO A 121 12.65 -8.12 -13.53
C PRO A 121 11.42 -7.22 -13.44
N LYS A 122 11.67 -5.91 -13.27
CA LYS A 122 10.65 -4.85 -13.31
C LYS A 122 9.81 -4.92 -14.59
N THR A 123 8.48 -4.91 -14.44
CA THR A 123 7.51 -4.97 -15.54
C THR A 123 6.80 -3.63 -15.76
N PRO A 124 6.01 -3.46 -16.84
CA PRO A 124 5.13 -2.29 -17.01
C PRO A 124 4.10 -2.17 -15.88
N GLU A 125 3.54 -3.27 -15.41
CA GLU A 125 2.53 -3.29 -14.34
C GLU A 125 3.08 -2.77 -13.00
N ASP A 126 4.36 -3.00 -12.69
CA ASP A 126 4.99 -2.38 -11.51
C ASP A 126 4.97 -0.85 -11.62
N ARG A 127 5.23 -0.33 -12.82
CA ARG A 127 5.26 1.11 -13.11
C ARG A 127 3.87 1.71 -13.04
N GLN A 128 2.88 1.05 -13.62
CA GLN A 128 1.48 1.47 -13.60
C GLN A 128 0.95 1.52 -12.16
N THR A 129 1.25 0.48 -11.39
CA THR A 129 0.88 0.42 -9.97
C THR A 129 1.49 1.59 -9.19
N ALA A 130 2.79 1.86 -9.38
CA ALA A 130 3.46 2.97 -8.71
C ALA A 130 2.91 4.33 -9.17
N ALA A 131 2.59 4.49 -10.47
CA ALA A 131 2.01 5.71 -11.01
C ALA A 131 0.63 5.99 -10.39
N ARG A 132 -0.24 4.98 -10.27
CA ARG A 132 -1.54 5.11 -9.59
C ARG A 132 -1.40 5.60 -8.16
N LEU A 133 -0.47 5.02 -7.40
CA LEU A 133 -0.25 5.38 -6.00
C LEU A 133 0.19 6.85 -5.84
N LEU A 134 0.91 7.40 -6.82
CA LEU A 134 1.34 8.81 -6.82
C LEU A 134 0.21 9.79 -7.13
N LEU A 135 -0.90 9.34 -7.72
CA LEU A 135 -2.06 10.19 -7.90
C LEU A 135 -2.77 10.45 -6.56
N HIS A 136 -2.44 9.71 -5.49
CA HIS A 136 -3.04 9.80 -4.15
C HIS A 136 -4.58 9.67 -4.11
N GLU A 137 -5.20 9.39 -5.26
CA GLU A 137 -6.59 9.04 -5.35
C GLU A 137 -6.71 7.63 -4.79
N ASN A 138 -7.30 7.52 -3.60
CA ASN A 138 -7.75 6.24 -3.14
C ASN A 138 -8.92 5.87 -4.05
N ILE A 139 -8.68 5.03 -5.07
CA ILE A 139 -9.69 4.60 -6.04
C ILE A 139 -10.28 3.27 -5.54
N PRO A 140 -11.31 3.29 -4.67
CA PRO A 140 -12.15 2.11 -4.52
C PRO A 140 -12.81 1.88 -5.88
N GLY A 141 -12.71 0.66 -6.40
CA GLY A 141 -13.28 0.32 -7.69
C GLY A 141 -14.77 0.66 -7.75
N GLU A 142 -15.12 1.66 -8.56
CA GLU A 142 -16.46 1.82 -9.08
C GLU A 142 -16.37 1.89 -10.62
N SER A 143 -16.94 0.85 -11.21
CA SER A 143 -17.43 0.85 -12.58
C SER A 143 -18.14 2.18 -12.86
N ARG A 144 -17.65 2.96 -13.83
CA ARG A 144 -18.43 4.03 -14.43
C ARG A 144 -19.61 3.40 -15.19
N LEU A 145 -20.65 3.00 -14.47
CA LEU A 145 -21.99 2.99 -15.03
C LEU A 145 -22.30 4.44 -15.39
N ARG A 146 -22.45 4.67 -16.69
CA ARG A 146 -22.85 5.97 -17.25
C ARG A 146 -24.30 6.20 -16.84
N ASP A 147 -24.52 6.94 -15.75
CA ASP A 147 -25.81 7.58 -15.50
C ASP A 147 -25.98 8.73 -16.49
N GLY A 148 -26.46 8.39 -17.68
CA GLY A 148 -27.02 9.33 -18.64
C GLY A 148 -28.47 9.69 -18.27
N GLY A 149 -28.66 10.29 -17.10
CA GLY A 149 -29.92 10.94 -16.75
C GLY A 149 -30.00 12.31 -17.43
N SER A 150 -30.67 12.39 -18.58
CA SER A 150 -31.10 13.65 -19.18
C SER A 150 -32.57 13.91 -18.85
N ALA A 151 -32.80 14.95 -18.04
CA ALA A 151 -33.91 15.91 -18.12
C ALA A 151 -33.59 17.07 -17.14
N PRO A 152 -34.10 18.31 -17.32
CA PRO A 152 -35.22 18.71 -18.19
C PRO A 152 -35.01 20.00 -19.01
N SER A 153 -35.82 20.15 -20.06
CA SER A 153 -36.56 21.37 -20.46
C SER A 153 -37.64 20.97 -21.45
#